data_AF-A0A2M8HIY3-F1
#
_entry.id   AF-A0A2M8HIY3-F1
#
_cell.length_a   1.000
_cell.length_b   1.000
_cell.length_c   1.000
_cell.angle_alpha   90.00
_cell.angle_beta   90.00
_cell.angle_gamma   90.00
#
_symmetry.space_group_name_H-M   'P 1'
#
loop_
_entity.id
_entity.type
_entity.pdbx_description
1 polymer ?
#
loop_
_entity_poly.entity_id
_entity_poly.type
_entity_poly.pdbx_seq_one_letter_code
_entity_poly.pdbx_strand_id
1 'polypeptide(L)'
;MLFFEKKEEYYREEIVSLGRAIPIELLRIFESGGNAVLGLAFFTVSSLLVFLWAMLGGAIGSPHYTHSLGNYFFHFPLFFFAFIFSYSFLKSSADTNNPQDPLNILTNYGQAIAIGLGTGSLAKILTSYGMHHEMYFLFYFFCLVLISIISTYLWNGLTLLGLAMPSSRESNWEENAWQEDSEDFGQEKEENSLDSSDFDLEWDDFAEKPD
;
A
#
# COMPACT_ATOMS: atom_id res chain seq x y z
N MET A 1 -3.94 -6.79 9.24
CA MET A 1 -2.51 -7.10 9.46
C MET A 1 -1.70 -5.85 9.15
N LEU A 2 -1.15 -5.22 10.18
CA LEU A 2 -0.12 -4.19 10.02
C LEU A 2 1.22 -4.94 9.90
N PHE A 3 1.95 -4.77 8.79
CA PHE A 3 3.37 -5.12 8.62
C PHE A 3 3.82 -6.58 8.74
N PHE A 4 2.96 -7.48 9.20
CA PHE A 4 3.30 -8.88 9.36
C PHE A 4 2.91 -9.66 8.11
N GLU A 5 3.89 -9.96 7.25
CA GLU A 5 3.87 -11.27 6.56
C GLU A 5 3.62 -12.32 7.63
N LYS A 6 2.75 -13.31 7.36
CA LYS A 6 2.47 -14.41 8.29
C LYS A 6 3.75 -15.22 8.50
N LYS A 7 4.62 -14.70 9.36
CA LYS A 7 5.89 -15.30 9.74
C LYS A 7 5.68 -15.82 11.15
N GLU A 8 5.82 -17.13 11.32
CA GLU A 8 5.50 -17.80 12.58
C GLU A 8 6.53 -17.49 13.68
N GLU A 9 7.73 -17.03 13.30
CA GLU A 9 8.80 -16.64 14.22
C GLU A 9 9.47 -15.32 13.79
N TYR A 10 9.51 -14.35 14.71
CA TYR A 10 10.29 -13.12 14.57
C TYR A 10 11.56 -13.20 15.41
N TYR A 11 12.72 -13.01 14.80
CA TYR A 11 13.97 -12.91 15.54
C TYR A 11 14.06 -11.57 16.27
N ARG A 12 14.72 -11.55 17.44
CA ARG A 12 14.90 -10.32 18.26
C ARG A 12 15.50 -9.16 17.45
N GLU A 13 16.32 -9.48 16.47
CA GLU A 13 16.98 -8.53 15.57
C GLU A 13 16.00 -7.85 14.60
N GLU A 14 14.93 -8.56 14.18
CA GLU A 14 13.86 -8.01 13.33
C GLU A 14 12.95 -7.04 14.09
N ILE A 15 12.72 -7.31 15.38
CA ILE A 15 11.94 -6.41 16.26
C ILE A 15 12.70 -5.10 16.50
N VAL A 16 14.04 -5.17 16.62
CA VAL A 16 14.89 -3.98 16.78
C VAL A 16 15.08 -3.24 15.46
N SER A 17 15.11 -3.95 14.32
CA SER A 17 15.21 -3.34 12.99
C SER A 17 13.91 -2.70 12.50
N LEU A 18 12.78 -2.97 13.17
CA LEU A 18 11.47 -2.39 12.86
C LEU A 18 11.50 -0.85 12.79
N GLY A 19 12.29 -0.20 13.66
CA GLY A 19 12.48 1.25 13.64
C GLY A 19 13.10 1.78 12.35
N ARG A 20 13.89 0.96 11.65
CA ARG A 20 14.48 1.28 10.34
C ARG A 20 13.55 0.89 9.17
N ALA A 21 12.69 -0.12 9.36
CA ALA A 21 11.74 -0.56 8.34
C ALA A 21 10.62 0.48 8.10
N ILE A 22 10.11 1.11 9.15
CA ILE A 22 9.03 2.11 9.06
C ILE A 22 9.34 3.28 8.11
N PRO A 23 10.48 4.00 8.23
CA PRO A 23 10.78 5.12 7.33
C PRO A 23 11.00 4.68 5.88
N ILE A 24 11.53 3.47 5.65
CA ILE A 24 11.69 2.91 4.31
C ILE A 24 10.32 2.67 3.67
N GLU A 25 9.37 2.12 4.43
CA GLU A 25 8.02 1.85 3.94
C GLU A 25 7.22 3.14 3.67
N LEU A 26 7.41 4.16 4.51
CA LEU A 26 6.88 5.51 4.27
C LEU A 26 7.42 6.12 2.97
N LEU A 27 8.72 5.97 2.72
CA LEU A 27 9.35 6.51 1.52
C LEU A 27 8.82 5.82 0.25
N ARG A 28 8.59 4.50 0.31
CA ARG A 28 8.02 3.69 -0.78
C ARG A 28 6.65 4.17 -1.23
N ILE A 29 5.82 4.67 -0.31
CA ILE A 29 4.51 5.24 -0.65
C ILE A 29 4.66 6.51 -1.47
N PHE A 30 5.62 7.36 -1.12
CA PHE A 30 5.88 8.58 -1.87
C PHE A 30 6.51 8.27 -3.24
N GLU A 31 7.21 7.15 -3.35
CA GLU A 31 7.79 6.66 -4.60
C GLU A 31 6.80 5.92 -5.51
N SER A 32 5.53 5.74 -5.13
CA SER A 32 4.55 4.94 -5.90
C SER A 32 4.39 5.38 -7.37
N GLY A 33 4.60 6.67 -7.66
CA GLY A 33 4.54 7.25 -9.01
C GLY A 33 5.89 7.54 -9.65
N GLY A 34 7.00 7.03 -9.09
CA GLY A 34 8.36 7.16 -9.61
C GLY A 34 9.17 8.37 -9.10
N ASN A 35 8.55 9.30 -8.35
CA ASN A 35 9.26 10.42 -7.74
C ASN A 35 8.73 10.73 -6.33
N ALA A 36 9.58 10.49 -5.32
CA ALA A 36 9.26 10.74 -3.91
C ALA A 36 8.84 12.18 -3.61
N VAL A 37 9.46 13.18 -4.25
CA VAL A 37 9.15 14.60 -4.01
C VAL A 37 7.74 14.93 -4.51
N LEU A 38 7.37 14.39 -5.67
CA LEU A 38 6.04 14.60 -6.22
C LEU A 38 4.99 13.85 -5.38
N GLY A 39 5.29 12.63 -4.94
CA GLY A 39 4.43 11.88 -4.02
C GLY A 39 4.21 12.60 -2.68
N LEU A 40 5.26 13.19 -2.10
CA LEU A 40 5.16 14.02 -0.90
C LEU A 40 4.29 15.26 -1.14
N ALA A 41 4.44 15.90 -2.30
CA ALA A 41 3.63 17.06 -2.67
C ALA A 41 2.15 16.67 -2.78
N PHE A 42 1.83 15.58 -3.47
CA PHE A 42 0.46 15.06 -3.58
C PHE A 42 -0.12 14.68 -2.21
N PHE A 43 0.63 13.95 -1.39
CA PHE A 43 0.24 13.63 -0.02
C PHE A 43 -0.11 14.89 0.78
N THR A 44 0.77 15.90 0.73
CA THR A 44 0.61 17.15 1.48
C THR A 44 -0.61 17.94 1.00
N VAL A 45 -0.78 18.09 -0.31
CA VAL A 45 -1.92 18.79 -0.91
C VAL A 45 -3.24 18.09 -0.58
N SER A 46 -3.27 16.76 -0.67
CA SER A 46 -4.44 15.96 -0.31
C SER A 46 -4.80 16.08 1.18
N SER A 47 -3.81 16.03 2.07
CA SER A 47 -4.05 16.24 3.51
C SER A 47 -4.52 17.67 3.80
N LEU A 48 -3.94 18.67 3.13
CA LEU A 48 -4.35 20.07 3.24
C LEU A 48 -5.80 20.27 2.76
N LEU A 49 -6.21 19.60 1.69
CA LEU A 49 -7.58 19.67 1.18
C LEU A 49 -8.59 19.22 2.23
N VAL A 50 -8.32 18.12 2.94
CA VAL A 50 -9.17 17.63 4.04
C VAL A 50 -9.20 18.63 5.20
N PHE A 51 -8.06 19.26 5.51
CA PHE A 51 -7.99 20.30 6.53
C PHE A 51 -8.84 21.53 6.16
N LEU A 52 -8.74 22.01 4.92
CA LEU A 52 -9.54 23.14 4.42
C LEU A 52 -11.03 22.83 4.44
N TRP A 53 -11.40 21.58 4.13
CA TRP A 53 -12.78 21.12 4.23
C TRP A 53 -13.33 21.15 5.66
N ALA A 54 -12.52 20.72 6.61
CA ALA A 54 -12.87 20.79 8.02
C ALA A 54 -13.03 22.25 8.49
N MET A 55 -12.12 23.14 8.06
CA MET A 55 -12.21 24.57 8.33
C MET A 55 -13.47 25.19 7.73
N LEU A 56 -13.85 24.80 6.51
CA LEU A 56 -15.09 25.23 5.87
C LEU A 56 -16.32 24.79 6.69
N GLY A 57 -16.31 23.56 7.20
CA GLY A 57 -17.34 23.07 8.12
C GLY A 57 -17.44 23.89 9.40
N GLY A 58 -16.30 24.27 9.99
CA GLY A 58 -16.26 25.15 11.16
C GLY A 58 -16.74 26.58 10.87
N ALA A 59 -16.39 27.13 9.71
CA ALA A 59 -16.81 28.48 9.30
C ALA A 59 -18.32 28.57 9.02
N ILE A 60 -18.88 27.55 8.37
CA ILE A 60 -20.33 27.46 8.10
C ILE A 60 -21.10 27.06 9.37
N GLY A 61 -20.45 26.32 10.28
CA GLY A 61 -21.08 25.64 11.42
C GLY A 61 -21.37 26.46 12.68
N SER A 62 -21.01 27.75 12.77
CA SER A 62 -21.24 28.54 13.99
C SER A 62 -22.73 28.60 14.39
N PRO A 63 -23.05 28.81 15.68
CA PRO A 63 -23.43 27.79 16.67
C PRO A 63 -24.78 27.08 16.42
N HIS A 64 -25.39 27.20 15.23
CA HIS A 64 -26.72 26.67 14.93
C HIS A 64 -26.75 25.18 14.61
N TYR A 65 -25.60 24.56 14.36
CA TYR A 65 -25.53 23.21 13.78
C TYR A 65 -24.79 22.17 14.63
N THR A 66 -24.56 22.44 15.91
CA THR A 66 -23.82 21.57 16.83
C THR A 66 -24.32 20.12 16.85
N HIS A 67 -25.65 19.94 16.70
CA HIS A 67 -26.29 18.63 16.61
C HIS A 67 -26.98 18.36 15.26
N SER A 68 -26.71 19.17 14.23
CA SER A 68 -27.35 19.00 12.93
C SER A 68 -26.57 18.03 12.04
N LEU A 69 -27.30 17.38 11.13
CA LEU A 69 -26.73 16.54 10.06
C LEU A 69 -25.64 17.25 9.24
N GLY A 70 -25.72 18.58 9.10
CA GLY A 70 -24.72 19.37 8.39
C GLY A 70 -23.33 19.27 9.02
N ASN A 71 -23.24 19.18 10.35
CA ASN A 71 -21.95 19.04 11.03
C ASN A 71 -21.33 17.66 10.74
N TYR A 72 -22.14 16.59 10.76
CA TYR A 72 -21.68 15.23 10.43
C TYR A 72 -21.16 15.13 9.00
N PHE A 73 -21.75 15.86 8.06
CA PHE A 73 -21.30 15.91 6.67
C PHE A 73 -19.88 16.46 6.53
N PHE A 74 -19.56 17.57 7.20
CA PHE A 74 -18.20 18.12 7.18
C PHE A 74 -17.21 17.25 7.94
N HIS A 75 -17.67 16.49 8.95
CA HIS A 75 -16.83 15.55 9.70
C HIS A 75 -16.62 14.20 9.02
N PHE A 76 -17.50 13.80 8.11
CA PHE A 76 -17.34 12.60 7.31
C PHE A 76 -16.08 12.70 6.42
N PRO A 77 -15.30 11.61 6.25
CA PRO A 77 -14.13 11.57 5.38
C PRO A 77 -14.53 11.45 3.90
N LEU A 78 -15.31 12.43 3.42
CA LEU A 78 -15.94 12.42 2.10
C LEU A 78 -14.93 12.27 0.98
N PHE A 79 -13.85 13.07 0.99
CA PHE A 79 -12.84 13.04 -0.06
C PHE A 79 -12.10 11.71 -0.13
N PHE A 80 -11.81 11.10 1.02
CA PHE A 80 -11.18 9.79 1.06
C PHE A 80 -12.05 8.75 0.35
N PHE A 81 -13.32 8.63 0.75
CA PHE A 81 -14.22 7.67 0.10
C PHE A 81 -14.49 7.98 -1.36
N ALA A 82 -14.73 9.25 -1.70
CA ALA A 82 -14.95 9.67 -3.07
C ALA A 82 -13.77 9.29 -3.96
N PHE A 83 -12.54 9.47 -3.48
CA PHE A 83 -11.34 9.06 -4.21
C PHE A 83 -11.27 7.55 -4.40
N ILE A 84 -11.46 6.76 -3.33
CA ILE A 84 -11.42 5.28 -3.42
C ILE A 84 -12.45 4.74 -4.41
N PHE A 85 -13.70 5.23 -4.34
CA PHE A 85 -14.76 4.75 -5.24
C PHE A 85 -14.59 5.25 -6.69
N SER A 86 -14.03 6.44 -6.90
CA SER A 86 -13.79 6.96 -8.26
C SER A 86 -12.48 6.46 -8.87
N TYR A 87 -11.58 5.86 -8.10
CA TYR A 87 -10.25 5.50 -8.56
C TYR A 87 -10.25 4.55 -9.77
N SER A 88 -11.08 3.50 -9.77
CA SER A 88 -11.21 2.60 -10.94
C SER A 88 -11.65 3.34 -12.19
N PHE A 89 -12.56 4.30 -12.05
CA PHE A 89 -13.07 5.09 -13.17
C PHE A 89 -12.00 6.04 -13.70
N LEU A 90 -11.24 6.68 -12.80
CA LEU A 90 -10.11 7.54 -13.14
C LEU A 90 -9.02 6.75 -13.87
N LYS A 91 -8.69 5.55 -13.38
CA LYS A 91 -7.72 4.64 -14.00
C LYS A 91 -8.16 4.19 -15.39
N SER A 92 -9.44 3.84 -15.55
CA SER A 92 -9.98 3.41 -16.84
C SER A 92 -10.08 4.54 -17.87
N SER A 93 -10.18 5.79 -17.42
CA SER A 93 -10.32 6.96 -18.28
C SER A 93 -8.98 7.62 -18.62
N ALA A 94 -7.89 7.20 -17.98
CA ALA A 94 -6.58 7.75 -18.22
C ALA A 94 -6.02 7.24 -19.56
N ASP A 95 -5.55 8.16 -20.42
CA ASP A 95 -5.03 7.78 -21.74
C ASP A 95 -3.68 7.10 -21.59
N THR A 96 -3.64 5.78 -21.73
CA THR A 96 -2.42 4.98 -21.58
C THR A 96 -1.30 5.41 -22.53
N ASN A 97 -1.61 6.13 -23.62
CA ASN A 97 -0.64 6.56 -24.61
C ASN A 97 0.00 7.92 -24.30
N ASN A 98 -0.53 8.67 -23.33
CA ASN A 98 0.00 10.00 -22.97
C ASN A 98 0.44 10.05 -21.50
N PRO A 99 1.74 9.84 -21.20
CA PRO A 99 2.25 9.89 -19.83
C PRO A 99 2.13 11.28 -19.17
N GLN A 100 1.85 12.33 -19.94
CA GLN A 100 1.63 13.69 -19.41
C GLN A 100 0.14 14.00 -19.15
N ASP A 101 -0.78 13.06 -19.40
CA ASP A 101 -2.19 13.20 -19.06
C ASP A 101 -2.33 13.41 -17.53
N PRO A 102 -2.99 14.48 -17.07
CA PRO A 102 -3.23 14.70 -15.65
C PRO A 102 -3.89 13.51 -14.95
N LEU A 103 -4.72 12.72 -15.65
CA LEU A 103 -5.31 11.51 -15.09
C LEU A 103 -4.29 10.41 -14.83
N ASN A 104 -3.29 10.25 -15.72
CA ASN A 104 -2.19 9.31 -15.50
C ASN A 104 -1.31 9.73 -14.32
N ILE A 105 -1.04 11.02 -14.19
CA ILE A 105 -0.30 11.52 -13.02
C ILE A 105 -1.11 11.22 -11.75
N LEU A 106 -2.40 11.53 -11.75
CA LEU A 106 -3.26 11.32 -10.58
C LEU A 106 -3.36 9.83 -10.17
N THR A 107 -3.43 8.92 -11.14
CA THR A 107 -3.53 7.47 -10.87
C THR A 107 -2.18 6.89 -10.43
N ASN A 108 -1.06 7.31 -11.02
CA ASN A 108 0.29 6.89 -10.62
C ASN A 108 0.64 7.28 -9.17
N TYR A 109 0.19 8.45 -8.72
CA TYR A 109 0.36 8.90 -7.33
C TYR A 109 -0.86 8.58 -6.45
N GLY A 110 -1.75 7.70 -6.91
CA GLY A 110 -3.01 7.39 -6.24
C GLY A 110 -2.83 6.89 -4.80
N GLN A 111 -1.78 6.10 -4.54
CA GLN A 111 -1.47 5.61 -3.19
C GLN A 111 -1.11 6.76 -2.24
N ALA A 112 -0.23 7.67 -2.65
CA ALA A 112 0.16 8.84 -1.86
C ALA A 112 -1.05 9.79 -1.60
N ILE A 113 -1.90 9.98 -2.60
CA ILE A 113 -3.14 10.77 -2.49
C ILE A 113 -4.12 10.12 -1.51
N ALA A 114 -4.41 8.84 -1.66
CA ALA A 114 -5.34 8.11 -0.81
C ALA A 114 -4.88 8.10 0.65
N ILE A 115 -3.58 7.86 0.88
CA ILE A 115 -3.00 7.89 2.22
C ILE A 115 -3.06 9.30 2.79
N GLY A 116 -2.73 10.35 2.02
CA GLY A 116 -2.86 11.74 2.45
C GLY A 116 -4.29 12.14 2.84
N LEU A 117 -5.28 11.74 2.05
CA LEU A 117 -6.71 11.93 2.36
C LEU A 117 -7.13 11.17 3.62
N GLY A 118 -6.64 9.94 3.80
CA GLY A 118 -6.92 9.08 4.95
C GLY A 118 -6.32 9.66 6.24
N THR A 119 -5.01 9.94 6.26
CA THR A 119 -4.33 10.51 7.42
C THR A 119 -4.84 11.90 7.77
N GLY A 120 -5.11 12.75 6.79
CA GLY A 120 -5.73 14.07 7.02
C GLY A 120 -7.11 13.94 7.65
N SER A 121 -7.91 12.97 7.20
CA SER A 121 -9.23 12.69 7.77
C SER A 121 -9.15 12.16 9.20
N LEU A 122 -8.20 11.27 9.49
CA LEU A 122 -7.96 10.75 10.85
C LEU A 122 -7.51 11.87 11.79
N ALA A 123 -6.54 12.69 11.39
CA ALA A 123 -6.03 13.80 12.18
C ALA A 123 -7.16 14.79 12.55
N LYS A 124 -8.02 15.11 11.59
CA LYS A 124 -9.21 15.93 11.80
C LYS A 124 -10.20 15.25 12.75
N ILE A 125 -10.51 13.97 12.57
CA ILE A 125 -11.45 13.22 13.43
C ILE A 125 -10.96 13.22 14.88
N LEU A 126 -9.67 12.92 15.11
CA LEU A 126 -9.06 12.92 16.45
C LEU A 126 -9.08 14.32 17.07
N THR A 127 -8.69 15.34 16.30
CA THR A 127 -8.70 16.74 16.77
C THR A 127 -10.12 17.20 17.13
N SER A 128 -11.09 16.92 16.26
CA SER A 128 -12.48 17.29 16.48
C SER A 128 -13.06 16.62 17.70
N TYR A 129 -12.81 15.32 17.88
CA TYR A 129 -13.27 14.58 19.04
C TYR A 129 -12.61 15.06 20.34
N GLY A 130 -11.32 15.39 20.29
CA GLY A 130 -10.57 15.90 21.44
C GLY A 130 -10.97 17.32 21.87
N MET A 131 -11.42 18.16 20.94
CA MET A 131 -11.85 19.53 21.25
C MET A 131 -13.36 19.67 21.50
N HIS A 132 -14.19 18.93 20.76
CA HIS A 132 -15.64 19.05 20.79
C HIS A 132 -16.26 17.68 21.05
N HIS A 133 -16.65 17.43 22.29
CA HIS A 133 -17.35 16.21 22.71
C HIS A 133 -18.86 16.21 22.35
N GLU A 134 -19.30 17.19 21.55
CA GLU A 134 -20.72 17.43 21.26
C GLU A 134 -21.30 16.46 20.21
N MET A 135 -20.42 15.75 19.49
CA MET A 135 -20.76 14.80 18.43
C MET A 135 -20.60 13.37 18.94
N TYR A 136 -21.47 12.45 18.50
CA TYR A 136 -21.48 11.07 19.00
C TYR A 136 -20.14 10.36 18.74
N PHE A 137 -19.50 9.89 19.81
CA PHE A 137 -18.26 9.10 19.74
C PHE A 137 -18.34 7.97 18.71
N LEU A 138 -19.48 7.27 18.65
CA LEU A 138 -19.67 6.12 17.77
C LEU A 138 -19.49 6.48 16.28
N PHE A 139 -19.87 7.71 15.87
CA PHE A 139 -19.66 8.19 14.51
C PHE A 139 -18.17 8.35 14.18
N TYR A 140 -17.41 8.98 15.07
CA TYR A 140 -15.96 9.14 14.89
C TYR A 140 -15.24 7.82 14.95
N PHE A 141 -15.62 6.94 15.89
CA PHE A 141 -15.06 5.59 16.00
C PHE A 141 -15.31 4.79 14.73
N PHE A 142 -16.54 4.82 14.21
CA PHE A 142 -16.87 4.17 12.93
C PHE A 142 -16.00 4.70 11.79
N CYS A 143 -15.88 6.02 11.63
CA CYS A 143 -15.04 6.62 10.60
C CYS A 143 -13.56 6.23 10.77
N LEU A 144 -13.06 6.26 12.01
CA LEU A 144 -11.68 5.88 12.33
C LEU A 144 -11.39 4.44 11.93
N VAL A 145 -12.24 3.50 12.33
CA VAL A 145 -12.11 2.08 11.98
C VAL A 145 -12.13 1.89 10.46
N LEU A 146 -13.09 2.53 9.78
CA LEU A 146 -13.26 2.35 8.35
C LEU A 146 -12.07 2.89 7.54
N ILE A 147 -11.60 4.10 7.86
CA ILE A 147 -10.40 4.68 7.25
C ILE A 147 -9.19 3.80 7.57
N SER A 148 -9.01 3.39 8.82
CA SER A 148 -7.84 2.60 9.23
C SER A 148 -7.76 1.27 8.50
N ILE A 149 -8.89 0.57 8.34
CA ILE A 149 -8.95 -0.68 7.58
C ILE A 149 -8.53 -0.41 6.13
N ILE A 150 -9.20 0.50 5.42
CA ILE A 150 -8.93 0.76 4.01
C ILE A 150 -7.49 1.26 3.79
N SER A 151 -7.02 2.19 4.61
CA SER A 151 -5.64 2.69 4.55
C SER A 151 -4.62 1.57 4.78
N THR A 152 -4.90 0.61 5.66
CA THR A 152 -4.01 -0.56 5.86
C THR A 152 -3.97 -1.45 4.61
N TYR A 153 -5.11 -1.70 3.96
CA TYR A 153 -5.14 -2.46 2.70
C TYR A 153 -4.33 -1.76 1.61
N LEU A 154 -4.54 -0.46 1.42
CA LEU A 154 -3.82 0.36 0.43
C LEU A 154 -2.32 0.46 0.73
N TRP A 155 -1.95 0.52 2.01
CA TRP A 155 -0.55 0.53 2.43
C TRP A 155 0.16 -0.76 2.04
N ASN A 156 -0.51 -1.90 2.20
CA ASN A 156 0.03 -3.20 1.88
C ASN A 156 -0.01 -3.54 0.37
N GLY A 157 -0.51 -2.64 -0.48
CA GLY A 157 -0.70 -2.90 -1.91
C GLY A 157 -1.76 -3.98 -2.20
N LEU A 158 -2.63 -4.27 -1.24
CA LEU A 158 -3.68 -5.28 -1.39
C LEU A 158 -4.83 -4.74 -2.23
N THR A 159 -5.44 -5.62 -3.02
CA THR A 159 -6.67 -5.31 -3.76
C THR A 159 -7.84 -5.17 -2.79
N LEU A 160 -8.50 -4.02 -2.83
CA LEU A 160 -9.73 -3.78 -2.08
C LEU A 160 -10.88 -3.64 -3.07
N LEU A 161 -11.86 -4.55 -3.02
CA LEU A 161 -13.00 -4.55 -3.96
C LEU A 161 -12.59 -4.55 -5.45
N GLY A 162 -11.49 -5.25 -5.79
CA GLY A 162 -10.93 -5.28 -7.16
C GLY A 162 -10.13 -4.03 -7.57
N LEU A 163 -9.92 -3.07 -6.67
CA LEU A 163 -9.07 -1.91 -6.89
C LEU A 163 -7.61 -2.22 -6.51
N ALA A 164 -6.72 -2.28 -7.50
CA ALA A 164 -5.27 -2.24 -7.31
C ALA A 164 -4.73 -0.83 -7.65
N MET A 165 -4.28 -0.10 -6.62
CA MET A 165 -3.49 1.11 -6.81
C MET A 165 -2.03 0.73 -7.13
N PRO A 166 -1.32 1.51 -7.95
CA PRO A 166 0.11 1.27 -8.18
C PRO A 166 0.81 1.38 -6.84
N SER A 167 1.49 0.29 -6.49
CA SER A 167 2.32 0.19 -5.31
C SER A 167 3.73 -0.15 -5.78
N SER A 168 4.74 0.39 -5.12
CA SER A 168 6.14 0.01 -5.37
C SER A 168 6.46 -1.41 -4.88
N ARG A 169 5.49 -2.10 -4.27
CA ARG A 169 5.59 -3.51 -3.86
C ARG A 169 5.02 -4.39 -4.99
N GLU A 170 5.84 -5.28 -5.52
CA GLU A 170 5.34 -6.43 -6.27
C GLU A 170 4.46 -7.24 -5.31
N SER A 171 3.16 -7.31 -5.57
CA SER A 171 2.23 -8.06 -4.73
C SER A 171 2.38 -9.55 -5.00
N ASN A 172 3.43 -10.18 -4.48
CA ASN A 172 3.65 -11.63 -4.54
C ASN A 172 2.52 -12.44 -3.84
N TRP A 173 1.54 -11.76 -3.24
CA TRP A 173 0.36 -12.35 -2.60
C TRP A 173 -0.58 -13.04 -3.58
N GLU A 174 -0.76 -12.53 -4.81
CA GLU A 174 -1.64 -13.18 -5.79
C GLU A 174 -1.01 -14.43 -6.41
N GLU A 175 0.33 -14.48 -6.48
CA GLU A 175 1.08 -15.62 -7.04
C GLU A 175 1.22 -16.76 -6.01
N ASN A 176 1.37 -16.42 -4.72
CA ASN A 176 1.53 -17.42 -3.65
C ASN A 176 0.20 -17.97 -3.11
N ALA A 177 -0.92 -17.26 -3.28
CA ALA A 177 -2.22 -17.72 -2.75
C ALA A 177 -2.79 -18.96 -3.48
N TRP A 178 -2.24 -19.32 -4.65
CA TRP A 178 -2.68 -20.45 -5.45
C TRP A 178 -1.59 -21.51 -5.68
N GLN A 179 -0.39 -21.33 -5.12
CA GLN A 179 0.75 -22.26 -5.28
C GLN A 179 0.95 -23.21 -4.08
N GLU A 180 0.20 -23.07 -2.98
CA GLU A 180 0.43 -23.87 -1.76
C GLU A 180 -0.09 -25.33 -1.81
N ASP A 181 -0.70 -25.81 -2.90
CA ASP A 181 -1.31 -27.17 -2.95
C ASP A 181 -0.72 -28.14 -4.00
N SER A 182 0.38 -27.82 -4.71
CA SER A 182 0.92 -28.70 -5.77
C SER A 182 2.23 -29.45 -5.48
N GLU A 183 2.85 -29.29 -4.32
CA GLU A 183 4.19 -29.89 -4.03
C GLU A 183 4.23 -30.93 -2.90
N ASP A 184 3.15 -31.70 -2.70
CA ASP A 184 3.23 -32.90 -1.84
C ASP A 184 2.52 -34.09 -2.49
N PHE A 185 3.16 -34.71 -3.49
CA PHE A 185 3.09 -36.16 -3.71
C PHE A 185 4.25 -36.63 -4.60
N GLY A 186 5.31 -37.15 -3.96
CA GLY A 186 6.09 -38.26 -4.50
C GLY A 186 7.49 -37.96 -5.05
N GLN A 187 8.47 -37.79 -4.15
CA GLN A 187 9.84 -38.27 -4.42
C GLN A 187 10.36 -39.00 -3.18
N GLU A 188 10.23 -40.32 -3.20
CA GLU A 188 10.95 -41.23 -2.31
C GLU A 188 12.44 -41.20 -2.65
N LYS A 189 13.24 -41.04 -1.60
CA LYS A 189 14.69 -41.12 -1.54
C LYS A 189 15.21 -42.50 -1.95
N GLU A 190 16.29 -42.53 -2.73
CA GLU A 190 17.31 -43.58 -2.61
C GLU A 190 18.71 -42.95 -2.57
N GLU A 191 19.40 -43.18 -1.46
CA GLU A 191 20.72 -42.67 -1.10
C GLU A 191 21.78 -43.77 -1.27
N ASN A 192 22.93 -43.38 -1.85
CA ASN A 192 24.31 -43.80 -1.54
C ASN A 192 24.79 -45.26 -1.71
N SER A 193 25.84 -45.43 -2.53
CA SER A 193 27.09 -46.07 -2.07
C SER A 193 28.35 -45.62 -2.86
N LEU A 194 29.24 -44.99 -2.09
CA LEU A 194 30.70 -44.77 -2.13
C LEU A 194 31.60 -45.39 -3.24
N ASP A 195 32.45 -44.49 -3.78
CA ASP A 195 33.93 -44.51 -3.76
C ASP A 195 34.71 -45.67 -4.41
N SER A 196 35.41 -45.37 -5.52
CA SER A 196 36.87 -45.54 -5.63
C SER A 196 37.40 -45.06 -6.98
N SER A 197 38.40 -44.19 -6.91
CA SER A 197 39.39 -43.83 -7.94
C SER A 197 39.98 -45.02 -8.69
N ASP A 198 40.10 -44.94 -10.02
CA ASP A 198 41.36 -45.13 -10.77
C ASP A 198 41.13 -45.15 -12.30
N PHE A 199 42.16 -44.69 -13.02
CA PHE A 199 42.49 -44.94 -14.43
C PHE A 199 42.03 -43.96 -15.55
N ASP A 200 42.95 -43.03 -15.80
CA ASP A 200 43.24 -42.24 -17.00
C ASP A 200 42.97 -42.89 -18.38
N LEU A 201 42.59 -42.08 -19.38
CA LEU A 201 43.52 -41.65 -20.44
C LEU A 201 42.86 -40.70 -21.46
N GLU A 202 43.42 -39.50 -21.46
CA GLU A 202 43.37 -38.39 -22.41
C GLU A 202 44.00 -38.82 -23.75
N TRP A 203 43.30 -38.60 -24.88
CA TRP A 203 43.83 -38.75 -26.24
C TRP A 203 43.48 -37.49 -27.04
N ASP A 204 44.21 -36.42 -26.77
CA ASP A 204 44.41 -35.32 -27.71
C ASP A 204 45.67 -35.58 -28.56
N ASP A 205 45.66 -35.04 -29.77
CA ASP A 205 46.83 -34.72 -30.60
C ASP A 205 47.70 -35.87 -31.17
N PHE A 206 47.28 -36.38 -32.33
CA PHE A 206 48.23 -36.73 -33.40
C PHE A 206 47.77 -36.12 -34.73
N ALA A 207 48.12 -34.85 -34.93
CA ALA A 207 48.22 -34.23 -36.24
C ALA A 207 49.63 -34.46 -36.79
N GLU A 208 49.76 -35.14 -37.92
CA GLU A 208 50.73 -34.77 -38.99
C GLU A 208 50.47 -35.58 -40.29
N LYS A 209 50.05 -34.86 -41.34
CA LYS A 209 50.45 -35.10 -42.75
C LYS A 209 51.88 -34.54 -42.90
N PRO A 210 52.75 -34.94 -43.86
CA PRO A 210 52.50 -35.23 -45.30
C PRO A 210 53.30 -36.48 -45.79
N ASP A 211 53.37 -36.95 -47.04
CA ASP A 211 53.21 -36.46 -48.42
C ASP A 211 52.36 -37.42 -49.28
#